data_AF-K1TF77-F1
#
_entry.id   AF-K1TF77-F1
#
_cell.length_a   1.000
_cell.length_b   1.000
_cell.length_c   1.000
_cell.angle_alpha   90.00
_cell.angle_beta   90.00
_cell.angle_gamma   90.00
#
_symmetry.space_group_name_H-M   'P 1'
#
loop_
_entity.id
_entity.type
_entity.pdbx_description
1 polymer ?
#
loop_
_entity_poly.entity_id
_entity_poly.type
_entity_poly.pdbx_seq_one_letter_code
_entity_poly.pdbx_strand_id
1 'polypeptide(L)'
;AINRFPLHTNFFTYPADDWVSEKDGKIVSKDILHMNKTESKYFLSLDGTWKFNWVANADQRPTDFYKENLDDSNWKTMNVPGNWEMNGFGDPEYVNVGFGWRGHFDQQPPAVPTKDNHVGSYRRIIDIPANWDGKQVIAHFGSVTSNIYLYVNGKFAGYAEDSKVAAEFDITPYLKKGKNLIA
;
A
#
# COMPACT_ATOMS: atom_id res chain seq x y z
N ALA A 1 5.50 -15.00 0.54
CA ALA A 1 4.32 -14.14 0.78
C ALA A 1 3.34 -14.84 1.73
N ILE A 2 2.60 -14.08 2.53
CA ILE A 2 1.62 -14.56 3.51
C ILE A 2 0.30 -13.83 3.26
N ASN A 3 -0.82 -14.57 3.16
CA ASN A 3 -2.17 -14.04 2.93
C ASN A 3 -2.33 -13.15 1.69
N ARG A 4 -1.41 -13.25 0.72
CA ARG A 4 -1.52 -12.60 -0.59
C ARG A 4 -2.48 -13.40 -1.47
N PHE A 5 -3.34 -12.73 -2.23
CA PHE A 5 -4.17 -13.37 -3.24
C PHE A 5 -3.31 -14.17 -4.25
N PRO A 6 -3.82 -15.30 -4.76
CA PRO A 6 -3.24 -15.95 -5.92
C PRO A 6 -3.15 -15.00 -7.10
N LEU A 7 -2.11 -15.13 -7.92
CA LEU A 7 -1.98 -14.33 -9.14
C LEU A 7 -3.17 -14.58 -10.08
N HIS A 8 -3.72 -13.49 -10.61
CA HIS A 8 -4.80 -13.51 -11.58
C HIS A 8 -4.66 -12.35 -12.57
N THR A 9 -5.44 -12.40 -13.66
CA THR A 9 -5.59 -11.23 -14.53
C THR A 9 -6.19 -10.06 -13.75
N ASN A 10 -5.85 -8.83 -14.12
CA ASN A 10 -6.50 -7.66 -13.55
C ASN A 10 -8.02 -7.74 -13.80
N PHE A 11 -8.79 -7.53 -12.74
CA PHE A 11 -10.23 -7.35 -12.82
C PHE A 11 -10.64 -6.23 -11.87
N PHE A 12 -11.73 -5.56 -12.19
CA PHE A 12 -12.34 -4.58 -11.31
C PHE A 12 -13.86 -4.62 -11.51
N THR A 13 -14.61 -4.58 -10.41
CA THR A 13 -16.07 -4.70 -10.47
C THR A 13 -16.71 -3.32 -10.58
N TYR A 14 -17.42 -3.08 -11.69
CA TYR A 14 -18.24 -1.89 -11.89
C TYR A 14 -19.72 -2.25 -11.68
N PRO A 15 -20.39 -1.79 -10.61
CA PRO A 15 -21.84 -1.96 -10.45
C PRO A 15 -22.61 -1.26 -11.56
N ALA A 16 -23.82 -1.74 -11.87
CA ALA A 16 -24.63 -1.23 -12.99
C ALA A 16 -24.85 0.29 -12.95
N ASP A 17 -25.01 0.88 -11.77
CA ASP A 17 -25.20 2.33 -11.64
C ASP A 17 -23.96 3.13 -12.06
N ASP A 18 -22.77 2.53 -12.07
CA ASP A 18 -21.54 3.20 -12.53
C ASP A 18 -21.50 3.30 -14.06
N TRP A 19 -22.29 2.48 -14.77
CA TRP A 19 -22.30 2.39 -16.24
C TRP A 19 -23.06 3.53 -16.91
N VAL A 20 -23.73 4.37 -16.12
CA VAL A 20 -24.53 5.49 -16.62
C VAL A 20 -24.05 6.82 -16.03
N SER A 21 -24.34 7.92 -16.72
CA SER A 21 -24.18 9.28 -16.22
C SER A 21 -25.38 10.13 -16.64
N GLU A 22 -25.58 11.27 -15.95
CA GLU A 22 -26.60 12.24 -16.34
C GLU A 22 -25.97 13.31 -17.24
N LYS A 23 -26.60 13.55 -18.39
CA LYS A 23 -26.23 14.62 -19.33
C LYS A 23 -27.50 15.31 -19.84
N ASP A 24 -27.61 16.61 -19.60
CA ASP A 24 -28.77 17.42 -20.00
C ASP A 24 -30.12 16.85 -19.52
N GLY A 25 -30.16 16.35 -18.27
CA GLY A 25 -31.35 15.74 -17.68
C GLY A 25 -31.72 14.36 -18.22
N LYS A 26 -30.84 13.73 -19.01
CA LYS A 26 -31.02 12.37 -19.54
C LYS A 26 -29.94 11.44 -19.01
N ILE A 27 -30.35 10.23 -18.65
CA ILE A 27 -29.43 9.14 -18.34
C ILE A 27 -28.84 8.62 -19.65
N VAL A 28 -27.52 8.64 -19.76
CA VAL A 28 -26.78 8.14 -20.93
C VAL A 28 -25.80 7.06 -20.49
N SER A 29 -25.55 6.07 -21.37
CA SER A 29 -24.55 5.04 -21.13
C SER A 29 -23.14 5.65 -21.23
N LYS A 30 -22.27 5.26 -20.30
CA LYS A 30 -20.83 5.46 -20.43
C LYS A 30 -20.24 4.44 -21.40
N ASP A 31 -19.01 4.69 -21.83
CA ASP A 31 -18.19 3.72 -22.56
C ASP A 31 -17.61 2.70 -21.57
N ILE A 32 -18.36 1.62 -21.35
CA ILE A 32 -18.05 0.58 -20.35
C ILE A 32 -16.70 -0.09 -20.64
N LEU A 33 -16.27 -0.16 -21.91
CA LEU A 33 -15.01 -0.80 -22.29
C LEU A 33 -13.77 0.02 -21.87
N HIS A 34 -13.94 1.32 -21.64
CA HIS A 34 -12.85 2.24 -21.31
C HIS A 34 -13.05 2.94 -19.96
N MET A 35 -13.98 2.46 -19.13
CA MET A 35 -14.18 3.00 -17.78
C MET A 35 -12.93 2.85 -16.92
N ASN A 36 -12.55 3.92 -16.23
CA ASN A 36 -11.47 3.87 -15.25
C ASN A 36 -12.00 3.42 -13.89
N LYS A 37 -11.25 2.57 -13.18
CA LYS A 37 -11.62 2.11 -11.83
C LYS A 37 -11.88 3.27 -10.87
N THR A 38 -11.20 4.40 -11.06
CA THR A 38 -11.38 5.62 -10.25
C THR A 38 -12.77 6.23 -10.33
N GLU A 39 -13.54 5.90 -11.37
CA GLU A 39 -14.91 6.35 -11.53
C GLU A 39 -15.93 5.49 -10.77
N SER A 40 -15.50 4.33 -10.24
CA SER A 40 -16.40 3.42 -9.55
C SER A 40 -16.61 3.80 -8.10
N LYS A 41 -17.85 3.66 -7.63
CA LYS A 41 -18.18 3.78 -6.20
C LYS A 41 -17.60 2.65 -5.33
N TYR A 42 -16.99 1.63 -5.93
CA TYR A 42 -16.25 0.57 -5.25
C TYR A 42 -14.73 0.76 -5.31
N PHE A 43 -14.26 1.92 -5.76
CA PHE A 43 -12.86 2.30 -5.72
C PHE A 43 -12.60 3.34 -4.63
N LEU A 44 -11.54 3.11 -3.85
CA LEU A 44 -10.99 4.08 -2.93
C LEU A 44 -9.48 4.14 -3.15
N SER A 45 -8.96 5.31 -3.51
CA SER A 45 -7.52 5.47 -3.70
C SER A 45 -6.79 5.49 -2.36
N LEU A 46 -5.67 4.76 -2.30
CA LEU A 46 -4.68 4.85 -1.23
C LEU A 46 -3.56 5.85 -1.57
N ASP A 47 -3.63 6.54 -2.71
CA ASP A 47 -2.68 7.59 -3.09
C ASP A 47 -2.92 8.87 -2.29
N GLY A 48 -1.87 9.67 -2.17
CA GLY A 48 -1.85 10.92 -1.41
C GLY A 48 -0.84 10.88 -0.28
N THR A 49 -1.05 11.73 0.72
CA THR A 49 -0.09 11.92 1.81
C THR A 49 -0.31 10.90 2.93
N TRP A 50 0.76 10.21 3.31
CA TRP A 50 0.83 9.27 4.43
C TRP A 50 1.72 9.82 5.54
N LYS A 51 1.44 9.46 6.80
CA LYS A 51 2.41 9.61 7.89
C LYS A 51 3.54 8.63 7.65
N PHE A 52 4.78 9.09 7.87
CA PHE A 52 5.96 8.35 7.46
C PHE A 52 7.10 8.48 8.48
N ASN A 53 7.66 7.35 8.85
CA ASN A 53 8.87 7.24 9.66
C ASN A 53 9.90 6.40 8.91
N TRP A 54 11.05 7.00 8.62
CA TRP A 54 12.18 6.35 7.98
C TRP A 54 13.29 6.16 8.99
N VAL A 55 13.93 4.99 8.97
CA VAL A 55 15.13 4.69 9.75
C VAL A 55 16.22 4.12 8.87
N ALA A 56 17.47 4.42 9.22
CA ALA A 56 18.63 4.02 8.43
C ALA A 56 18.94 2.52 8.57
N ASN A 57 18.74 1.95 9.75
CA ASN A 57 19.01 0.54 10.03
C ASN A 57 17.73 -0.22 10.37
N ALA A 58 17.63 -1.48 9.96
CA ALA A 58 16.39 -2.25 10.06
C ALA A 58 15.94 -2.50 11.51
N ASP A 59 16.88 -2.57 12.45
CA ASP A 59 16.66 -2.76 13.89
C ASP A 59 16.18 -1.50 14.61
N GLN A 60 16.22 -0.33 13.97
CA GLN A 60 15.74 0.94 14.52
C GLN A 60 14.24 1.16 14.26
N ARG A 61 13.61 0.32 13.42
CA ARG A 61 12.23 0.54 12.99
C ARG A 61 11.28 0.46 14.20
N PRO A 62 10.23 1.30 14.25
CA PRO A 62 9.19 1.16 15.27
C PRO A 62 8.47 -0.18 15.08
N THR A 63 8.63 -1.12 16.02
CA THR A 63 8.04 -2.47 15.92
C THR A 63 6.55 -2.52 16.26
N ASP A 64 5.99 -1.44 16.78
CA ASP A 64 4.58 -1.33 17.14
C ASP A 64 3.85 -0.22 16.37
N PHE A 65 4.42 0.19 15.24
CA PHE A 65 3.89 1.24 14.38
C PHE A 65 2.48 0.96 13.84
N TYR A 66 1.98 -0.27 13.94
CA TYR A 66 0.65 -0.66 13.50
C TYR A 66 -0.44 -0.44 14.55
N LYS A 67 -0.08 -0.20 15.82
CA LYS A 67 -1.06 -0.03 16.91
C LYS A 67 -1.92 1.21 16.68
N GLU A 68 -3.22 1.09 16.95
CA GLU A 68 -4.17 2.19 16.73
C GLU A 68 -3.94 3.39 17.65
N ASN A 69 -3.38 3.17 18.84
CA ASN A 69 -3.13 4.19 19.86
C ASN A 69 -1.70 4.76 19.85
N LEU A 70 -0.87 4.41 18.86
CA LEU A 70 0.44 5.03 18.68
C LEU A 70 0.28 6.53 18.39
N ASP A 71 1.04 7.37 19.09
CA ASP A 71 1.17 8.78 18.75
C ASP A 71 2.17 8.97 17.60
N ASP A 72 1.64 9.26 16.40
CA ASP A 72 2.41 9.56 15.19
C ASP A 72 2.42 11.06 14.86
N SER A 73 2.05 11.93 15.81
CA SER A 73 1.94 13.38 15.59
C SER A 73 3.25 14.00 15.09
N ASN A 74 4.39 13.53 15.62
CA ASN A 74 5.73 13.97 15.26
C ASN A 74 6.30 13.30 14.00
N TRP A 75 5.57 12.39 13.35
CA TRP A 75 6.03 11.75 12.13
C TRP A 75 6.02 12.75 10.96
N LYS A 76 6.99 12.55 10.07
CA LYS A 76 7.03 13.23 8.77
C LYS A 76 5.91 12.72 7.87
N THR A 77 5.84 13.24 6.67
CA THR A 77 4.89 12.80 5.65
C THR A 77 5.61 12.32 4.40
N MET A 78 4.95 11.43 3.65
CA MET A 78 5.41 10.91 2.36
C MET A 78 4.24 10.89 1.39
N ASN A 79 4.48 11.33 0.16
CA ASN A 79 3.49 11.20 -0.91
C ASN A 79 3.58 9.81 -1.53
N VAL A 80 2.44 9.14 -1.67
CA VAL A 80 2.30 7.84 -2.30
C VAL A 80 1.48 8.00 -3.58
N PRO A 81 1.92 7.42 -4.72
CA PRO A 81 3.15 6.67 -4.91
C PRO A 81 4.41 7.57 -4.94
N GLY A 82 5.56 7.01 -4.59
CA GLY A 82 6.85 7.69 -4.67
C GLY A 82 7.99 6.90 -4.03
N ASN A 83 9.21 7.01 -4.57
CA ASN A 83 10.42 6.48 -3.92
C ASN A 83 10.88 7.48 -2.85
N TRP A 84 11.19 7.00 -1.64
CA TRP A 84 11.50 7.88 -0.51
C TRP A 84 12.81 8.65 -0.71
N GLU A 85 13.76 8.11 -1.51
CA GLU A 85 15.04 8.75 -1.81
C GLU A 85 14.82 10.04 -2.60
N MET A 86 13.84 10.03 -3.51
CA MET A 86 13.43 11.20 -4.28
C MET A 86 12.62 12.21 -3.45
N ASN A 87 12.28 11.86 -2.20
CA ASN A 87 11.53 12.67 -1.26
C ASN A 87 12.35 13.06 -0.02
N GLY A 88 13.68 12.91 -0.09
CA GLY A 88 14.61 13.39 0.93
C GLY A 88 14.90 12.41 2.08
N PHE A 89 14.68 11.11 1.87
CA PHE A 89 14.97 10.06 2.85
C PHE A 89 15.97 9.05 2.28
N GLY A 90 17.16 8.94 2.88
CA GLY A 90 18.24 8.13 2.33
C GLY A 90 18.77 8.69 1.00
N ASP A 91 19.62 7.91 0.35
CA ASP A 91 20.30 8.29 -0.89
C ASP A 91 19.97 7.29 -2.00
N PRO A 92 19.66 7.75 -3.23
CA PRO A 92 19.45 6.84 -4.35
C PRO A 92 20.78 6.18 -4.74
N GLU A 93 20.77 4.85 -4.84
CA GLU A 93 21.96 4.07 -5.19
C GLU A 93 21.87 3.50 -6.61
N TYR A 94 22.98 3.59 -7.35
CA TYR A 94 23.15 2.91 -8.62
C TYR A 94 24.35 1.96 -8.57
N VAL A 95 24.10 0.69 -8.85
CA VAL A 95 25.12 -0.33 -9.04
C VAL A 95 24.82 -1.08 -10.33
N ASN A 96 25.82 -1.21 -11.20
CA ASN A 96 25.68 -1.97 -12.45
C ASN A 96 25.61 -3.48 -12.18
N VAL A 97 26.57 -4.03 -11.44
CA VAL A 97 26.66 -5.47 -11.13
C VAL A 97 26.93 -5.69 -9.64
N GLY A 98 26.22 -6.67 -9.07
CA GLY A 98 26.28 -7.02 -7.65
C GLY A 98 25.23 -6.31 -6.82
N PHE A 99 25.19 -6.64 -5.53
CA PHE A 99 24.27 -6.01 -4.58
C PHE A 99 24.72 -4.60 -4.18
N GLY A 100 23.76 -3.71 -3.89
CA GLY A 100 24.05 -2.35 -3.38
C GLY A 100 24.88 -2.37 -2.11
N TRP A 101 24.64 -3.35 -1.23
CA TRP A 101 25.39 -3.50 0.02
C TRP A 101 26.78 -4.16 -0.11
N ARG A 102 27.35 -4.23 -1.33
CA ARG A 102 28.68 -4.80 -1.52
C ARG A 102 29.75 -4.00 -0.77
N GLY A 103 30.66 -4.71 -0.10
CA GLY A 103 31.80 -4.10 0.60
C GLY A 103 31.56 -3.72 2.06
N HIS A 104 30.32 -3.78 2.56
CA HIS A 104 30.03 -3.56 3.99
C HIS A 104 29.14 -4.64 4.63
N PHE A 105 28.79 -5.67 3.85
CA PHE A 105 28.11 -6.87 4.34
C PHE A 105 28.64 -8.10 3.59
N ASP A 106 28.89 -9.19 4.34
CA ASP A 106 29.29 -10.47 3.75
C ASP A 106 28.10 -11.08 3.01
N GLN A 107 28.23 -11.21 1.69
CA GLN A 107 27.14 -11.55 0.78
C GLN A 107 26.82 -13.04 0.83
N GLN A 108 26.12 -13.45 1.89
CA GLN A 108 25.65 -14.82 2.09
C GLN A 108 24.13 -14.90 1.94
N PRO A 109 23.58 -15.05 0.71
CA PRO A 109 22.16 -15.30 0.53
C PRO A 109 21.67 -16.46 1.40
N PRO A 110 20.48 -16.35 2.03
CA PRO A 110 19.46 -15.31 1.86
C PRO A 110 19.61 -14.09 2.80
N ALA A 111 20.72 -13.97 3.54
CA ALA A 111 20.89 -12.91 4.51
C ALA A 111 21.04 -11.53 3.85
N VAL A 112 20.54 -10.51 4.54
CA VAL A 112 20.65 -9.08 4.20
C VAL A 112 21.22 -8.32 5.39
N PRO A 113 21.88 -7.17 5.18
CA PRO A 113 22.43 -6.42 6.29
C PRO A 113 21.33 -5.87 7.21
N THR A 114 21.67 -5.64 8.48
CA THR A 114 20.83 -4.85 9.40
C THR A 114 21.18 -3.37 9.32
N LYS A 115 22.48 -3.07 9.25
CA LYS A 115 23.00 -1.72 9.03
C LYS A 115 22.76 -1.29 7.59
N ASP A 116 22.39 -0.03 7.35
CA ASP A 116 22.12 0.54 6.02
C ASP A 116 21.01 -0.22 5.25
N ASN A 117 20.16 -0.95 5.98
CA ASN A 117 18.94 -1.59 5.46
C ASN A 117 17.74 -0.76 5.88
N HIS A 118 17.41 0.21 5.05
CA HIS A 118 16.44 1.25 5.36
C HIS A 118 15.02 0.69 5.49
N VAL A 119 14.28 1.21 6.47
CA VAL A 119 12.88 0.82 6.69
C VAL A 119 11.99 2.05 6.72
N GLY A 120 10.98 2.06 5.86
CA GLY A 120 9.90 3.02 5.85
C GLY A 120 8.65 2.45 6.51
N SER A 121 8.22 3.04 7.62
CA SER A 121 6.93 2.74 8.26
C SER A 121 5.91 3.78 7.81
N TYR A 122 4.78 3.32 7.26
CA TYR A 122 3.71 4.17 6.74
C TYR A 122 2.48 4.03 7.61
N ARG A 123 1.73 5.12 7.79
CA ARG A 123 0.42 5.10 8.47
C ARG A 123 -0.55 6.04 7.78
N ARG A 124 -1.79 5.58 7.59
CA ARG A 124 -2.88 6.43 7.08
C ARG A 124 -4.23 5.97 7.62
N ILE A 125 -5.04 6.93 8.02
CA ILE A 125 -6.46 6.70 8.29
C ILE A 125 -7.24 6.88 7.00
N ILE A 126 -8.05 5.89 6.65
CA ILE A 126 -9.01 5.94 5.53
C ILE A 126 -10.42 5.81 6.08
N ASP A 127 -11.40 6.35 5.37
CA ASP A 127 -12.82 6.15 5.68
C ASP A 127 -13.43 5.21 4.64
N ILE A 128 -13.95 4.07 5.09
CA ILE A 128 -14.53 3.07 4.18
C ILE A 128 -15.96 3.50 3.85
N PRO A 129 -16.31 3.68 2.55
CA PRO A 129 -17.64 4.10 2.15
C PRO A 129 -18.74 3.16 2.67
N ALA A 130 -19.84 3.72 3.17
CA ALA A 130 -20.93 2.94 3.77
C ALA A 130 -21.59 1.96 2.79
N ASN A 131 -21.56 2.25 1.48
CA ASN A 131 -22.05 1.36 0.43
C ASN A 131 -21.20 0.10 0.20
N TRP A 132 -20.11 -0.07 0.97
CA TRP A 132 -19.28 -1.28 0.97
C TRP A 132 -19.70 -2.28 2.06
N ASP A 133 -20.70 -1.98 2.91
CA ASP A 133 -21.16 -2.90 3.96
C ASP A 133 -21.54 -4.27 3.37
N GLY A 134 -21.02 -5.34 3.97
CA GLY A 134 -21.19 -6.72 3.50
C GLY A 134 -20.45 -7.11 2.21
N LYS A 135 -19.58 -6.25 1.68
CA LYS A 135 -18.73 -6.57 0.51
C LYS A 135 -17.33 -6.98 0.92
N GLN A 136 -16.69 -7.75 0.04
CA GLN A 136 -15.25 -8.02 0.16
C GLN A 136 -14.46 -6.75 -0.19
N VAL A 137 -13.46 -6.43 0.62
CA VAL A 137 -12.59 -5.27 0.44
C VAL A 137 -11.15 -5.75 0.28
N ILE A 138 -10.55 -5.42 -0.86
CA ILE A 138 -9.20 -5.82 -1.23
C ILE A 138 -8.28 -4.61 -1.17
N ALA A 139 -7.20 -4.69 -0.40
CA ALA A 139 -6.11 -3.74 -0.48
C ALA A 139 -5.20 -4.13 -1.65
N HIS A 140 -5.11 -3.27 -2.66
CA HIS A 140 -4.29 -3.48 -3.86
C HIS A 140 -3.09 -2.53 -3.88
N PHE A 141 -1.89 -3.09 -3.80
CA PHE A 141 -0.62 -2.37 -3.90
C PHE A 141 0.04 -2.70 -5.23
N GLY A 142 0.06 -1.75 -6.18
CA GLY A 142 0.57 -2.00 -7.53
C GLY A 142 2.07 -2.35 -7.56
N SER A 143 2.86 -1.74 -6.68
CA SER A 143 4.29 -2.03 -6.50
C SER A 143 4.74 -1.55 -5.13
N VAL A 144 5.54 -2.36 -4.43
CA VAL A 144 6.26 -1.97 -3.22
C VAL A 144 7.68 -2.52 -3.30
N THR A 145 8.69 -1.68 -3.08
CA THR A 145 10.10 -2.09 -3.12
C THR A 145 10.70 -1.98 -1.72
N SER A 146 11.34 -3.01 -1.15
CA SER A 146 11.56 -4.37 -1.70
C SER A 146 10.49 -5.40 -1.28
N ASN A 147 9.82 -5.17 -0.15
CA ASN A 147 8.77 -6.00 0.43
C ASN A 147 7.80 -5.16 1.29
N ILE A 148 6.69 -5.75 1.73
CA ILE A 148 5.67 -5.07 2.56
C ILE A 148 5.12 -6.01 3.62
N TYR A 149 4.97 -5.50 4.85
CA TYR A 149 4.07 -6.02 5.87
C TYR A 149 2.85 -5.10 5.92
N LEU A 150 1.66 -5.66 5.85
CA LEU A 150 0.41 -4.91 5.93
C LEU A 150 -0.30 -5.18 7.25
N TYR A 151 -0.69 -4.11 7.92
CA TYR A 151 -1.56 -4.13 9.09
C TYR A 151 -2.80 -3.26 8.87
N VAL A 152 -3.93 -3.74 9.38
CA VAL A 152 -5.20 -3.02 9.34
C VAL A 152 -5.81 -3.02 10.74
N ASN A 153 -6.08 -1.83 11.28
CA ASN A 153 -6.57 -1.64 12.65
C ASN A 153 -5.78 -2.47 13.69
N GLY A 154 -4.45 -2.40 13.61
CA GLY A 154 -3.55 -3.10 14.53
C GLY A 154 -3.40 -4.60 14.33
N LYS A 155 -4.08 -5.20 13.34
CA LYS A 155 -4.01 -6.64 13.04
C LYS A 155 -3.19 -6.88 11.79
N PHE A 156 -2.33 -7.90 11.82
CA PHE A 156 -1.54 -8.31 10.67
C PHE A 156 -2.44 -8.89 9.58
N ALA A 157 -2.44 -8.27 8.40
CA ALA A 157 -3.22 -8.70 7.25
C ALA A 157 -2.41 -9.63 6.33
N GLY A 158 -1.12 -9.33 6.10
CA GLY A 158 -0.28 -10.15 5.24
C GLY A 158 1.11 -9.59 4.96
N TYR A 159 1.88 -10.34 4.19
CA TYR A 159 3.25 -10.00 3.79
C TYR A 159 3.48 -10.34 2.31
N ALA A 160 4.17 -9.49 1.57
CA ALA A 160 4.57 -9.75 0.19
C ALA A 160 5.99 -9.29 -0.13
N GLU A 161 6.61 -10.05 -1.02
CA GLU A 161 7.85 -9.73 -1.74
C GLU A 161 7.51 -9.66 -3.25
N ASP A 162 8.52 -9.36 -4.06
CA ASP A 162 8.42 -9.04 -5.50
C ASP A 162 7.87 -7.64 -5.77
N SER A 163 8.77 -6.74 -6.15
CA SER A 163 8.47 -5.33 -6.32
C SER A 163 7.82 -4.96 -7.65
N LYS A 164 7.68 -5.90 -8.60
CA LYS A 164 7.19 -5.60 -9.95
C LYS A 164 5.84 -6.27 -10.27
N VAL A 165 5.24 -6.93 -9.29
CA VAL A 165 3.91 -7.54 -9.40
C VAL A 165 3.04 -7.07 -8.24
N ALA A 166 1.80 -6.70 -8.54
CA ALA A 166 0.87 -6.18 -7.54
C ALA A 166 0.64 -7.17 -6.39
N ALA A 167 0.59 -6.66 -5.16
CA ALA A 167 0.23 -7.42 -3.97
C ALA A 167 -1.19 -7.06 -3.53
N GLU A 168 -2.03 -8.09 -3.39
CA GLU A 168 -3.43 -7.94 -3.00
C GLU A 168 -3.72 -8.75 -1.74
N PHE A 169 -4.46 -8.15 -0.82
CA PHE A 169 -4.81 -8.73 0.48
C PHE A 169 -6.30 -8.54 0.77
N ASP A 170 -6.97 -9.60 1.25
CA ASP A 170 -8.35 -9.47 1.74
C ASP A 170 -8.29 -8.79 3.11
N ILE A 171 -8.76 -7.55 3.19
CA ILE A 171 -8.75 -6.79 4.43
C ILE A 171 -10.11 -6.76 5.13
N THR A 172 -11.14 -7.34 4.51
CA THR A 172 -12.51 -7.43 5.03
C THR A 172 -12.58 -7.80 6.51
N PRO A 173 -11.90 -8.86 7.02
CA PRO A 173 -12.04 -9.27 8.42
C PRO A 173 -11.40 -8.30 9.44
N TYR A 174 -10.64 -7.32 8.99
CA TYR A 174 -9.95 -6.35 9.84
C TYR A 174 -10.65 -4.98 9.89
N LEU A 175 -11.60 -4.74 8.99
CA LEU A 175 -12.27 -3.45 8.86
C LEU A 175 -13.36 -3.23 9.92
N LYS A 176 -13.60 -1.95 10.22
CA LYS A 176 -14.74 -1.44 10.99
C LYS A 176 -15.46 -0.36 10.19
N LYS A 177 -16.70 -0.05 10.57
CA LYS A 177 -17.46 1.05 9.94
C LYS A 177 -16.73 2.38 10.17
N GLY A 178 -16.66 3.20 9.12
CA GLY A 178 -16.03 4.53 9.17
C GLY A 178 -14.50 4.48 9.05
N LYS A 179 -13.82 5.14 9.99
CA LYS A 179 -12.35 5.31 9.98
C LYS A 179 -11.60 4.00 10.29
N ASN A 180 -10.63 3.67 9.44
CA ASN A 180 -9.76 2.51 9.56
C ASN A 180 -8.30 2.94 9.41
N LEU A 181 -7.42 2.37 10.23
CA LEU A 181 -5.98 2.55 10.12
C LEU A 181 -5.40 1.51 9.16
N ILE A 182 -4.67 1.98 8.15
CA ILE A 182 -3.76 1.17 7.32
C ILE A 182 -2.34 1.54 7.72
N ALA A 183 -1.52 0.53 8.00
CA ALA A 183 -0.12 0.68 8.35
C ALA A 183 0.74 -0.37 7.62
#